data_AF-A0A7I0JUH8-F1
#
_entry.id   AF-A0A7I0JUH8-F1
#
_cell.length_a   1.000
_cell.length_b   1.000
_cell.length_c   1.000
_cell.angle_alpha   90.00
_cell.angle_beta   90.00
_cell.angle_gamma   90.00
#
_symmetry.space_group_name_H-M   'P 1'
#
loop_
_entity.id
_entity.type
_entity.pdbx_description
1 polymer ?
#
loop_
_entity_poly.entity_id
_entity_poly.type
_entity_poly.pdbx_seq_one_letter_code
_entity_poly.pdbx_strand_id
1 'polypeptide(L)' 'MLTHHQCRAARAIIDWSREQLAAASKVAVRTIVDFERGAREPREVTKDALQRALEAAGVEFIPENGGGAGVRLQKGTKEK' A
#
# COMPACT_ATOMS: atom_id res chain seq x y z
N MET A 1 -9.65 2.11 -5.20
CA MET A 1 -8.89 3.37 -5.05
C MET A 1 -8.16 3.30 -3.73
N LEU A 2 -6.82 3.24 -3.76
CA LEU A 2 -5.97 3.15 -2.57
C LEU A 2 -6.05 4.45 -1.76
N THR A 3 -6.36 4.36 -0.47
CA THR A 3 -6.30 5.51 0.45
C THR A 3 -4.94 5.60 1.15
N HIS A 4 -4.58 6.78 1.67
CA HIS A 4 -3.33 6.96 2.42
C HIS A 4 -3.26 6.10 3.68
N HIS A 5 -4.40 5.89 4.37
CA HIS A 5 -4.49 5.01 5.53
C HIS A 5 -4.22 3.56 5.15
N GLN A 6 -4.85 3.07 4.07
CA GLN A 6 -4.62 1.71 3.58
C GLN A 6 -3.19 1.51 3.08
N CYS A 7 -2.59 2.52 2.43
CA CYS A 7 -1.19 2.45 2.00
C CYS A 7 -0.23 2.27 3.19
N ARG A 8 -0.40 3.07 4.25
CA ARG A 8 0.42 2.95 5.46
C ARG A 8 0.20 1.60 6.15
N ALA A 9 -1.06 1.17 6.29
CA ALA A 9 -1.40 -0.09 6.95
C ALA A 9 -0.86 -1.30 6.17
N ALA A 10 -1.04 -1.33 4.85
CA ALA A 10 -0.51 -2.36 3.96
C ALA A 10 1.01 -2.50 4.11
N ARG A 11 1.73 -1.38 4.09
CA ARG A 11 3.18 -1.35 4.25
C ARG A 11 3.63 -1.89 5.62
N ALA A 12 2.92 -1.52 6.69
CA ALA A 12 3.23 -2.01 8.03
C ALA A 12 3.00 -3.52 8.18
N ILE A 13 1.95 -4.05 7.54
CA ILE A 13 1.60 -5.47 7.60
C ILE A 13 2.69 -6.37 6.98
N ILE A 14 3.40 -5.90 5.95
CA ILE A 14 4.50 -6.63 5.27
C ILE A 14 5.89 -6.17 5.72
N ASP A 15 5.97 -5.40 6.81
CA ASP A 15 7.20 -4.83 7.36
C ASP A 15 8.10 -4.10 6.34
N TRP A 16 7.48 -3.34 5.44
CA TRP A 16 8.22 -2.56 4.45
C TRP A 16 8.56 -1.15 4.94
N SER A 17 9.75 -0.69 4.61
CA SER A 17 10.12 0.73 4.61
C SER A 17 9.50 1.46 3.41
N ARG A 18 9.53 2.80 3.42
CA ARG A 18 9.02 3.60 2.29
C ARG A 18 9.93 3.44 1.07
N GLU A 19 11.20 3.21 1.31
CA GLU A 19 12.25 2.94 0.33
C GLU A 19 11.99 1.60 -0.37
N GLN A 20 11.61 0.56 0.37
CA GLN A 20 11.19 -0.72 -0.23
C GLN A 20 9.94 -0.58 -1.09
N LEU A 21 8.92 0.14 -0.60
CA LEU A 21 7.72 0.41 -1.40
C LEU A 21 8.05 1.24 -2.66
N ALA A 22 8.94 2.23 -2.54
CA ALA A 22 9.40 3.03 -3.67
C ALA A 22 10.09 2.17 -4.72
N ALA A 23 11.00 1.29 -4.30
CA ALA A 23 11.71 0.39 -5.19
C ALA A 23 10.76 -0.58 -5.91
N ALA A 24 9.79 -1.16 -5.19
CA ALA A 24 8.83 -2.10 -5.75
C ALA A 24 7.81 -1.44 -6.70
N SER A 25 7.32 -0.25 -6.36
CA SER A 25 6.31 0.48 -7.14
C SER A 25 6.87 1.39 -8.23
N LYS A 26 8.19 1.62 -8.24
CA LYS A 26 8.88 2.63 -9.07
C LYS A 26 8.36 4.06 -8.85
N VAL A 27 7.80 4.33 -7.68
CA VAL A 27 7.33 5.66 -7.27
C VAL A 27 8.39 6.31 -6.38
N ALA A 28 8.64 7.61 -6.56
CA ALA A 28 9.60 8.33 -5.74
C ALA A 28 9.22 8.28 -4.25
N VAL A 29 10.19 8.06 -3.36
CA VAL A 29 9.99 8.00 -1.90
C VAL A 29 9.26 9.23 -1.37
N ARG A 30 9.60 10.43 -1.89
CA ARG A 30 8.95 11.68 -1.48
C ARG A 30 7.43 11.66 -1.74
N THR A 31 7.01 11.14 -2.88
CA THR A 31 5.59 11.00 -3.23
C THR A 31 4.87 10.07 -2.24
N ILE A 32 5.52 8.98 -1.85
CA ILE A 32 4.97 8.04 -0.85
C ILE A 32 4.86 8.71 0.52
N VAL A 33 5.87 9.46 0.95
CA VAL A 33 5.84 10.22 2.21
C VAL A 33 4.69 11.22 2.24
N ASP A 34 4.54 12.02 1.18
CA ASP A 34 3.48 13.03 1.10
C ASP A 34 2.10 12.38 1.04
N PHE A 35 1.96 11.26 0.33
CA PHE A 35 0.73 10.49 0.28
C PHE A 35 0.36 9.90 1.64
N GLU A 36 1.27 9.14 2.28
CA GLU A 36 1.02 8.50 3.59
C GLU A 36 0.75 9.51 4.73
N ARG A 37 1.15 10.76 4.56
CA ARG A 37 0.86 11.86 5.50
C ARG A 37 -0.45 12.59 5.19
N GLY A 38 -1.09 12.29 4.06
CA GLY A 38 -2.26 13.03 3.57
C GLY A 38 -1.92 14.44 3.08
N ALA A 39 -0.64 14.76 2.86
CA ALA A 39 -0.21 16.09 2.42
C ALA A 39 -0.50 16.32 0.94
N ARG A 40 -0.53 15.25 0.14
CA ARG A 40 -0.86 15.30 -1.29
C ARG A 40 -1.49 14.00 -1.75
N GLU A 41 -2.54 14.13 -2.56
CA GLU A 41 -3.16 13.01 -3.26
C GLU A 41 -2.41 12.73 -4.58
N PRO A 42 -1.82 11.54 -4.78
CA PRO A 42 -1.20 11.15 -6.04
C PRO A 42 -2.24 10.98 -7.15
N ARG A 43 -1.76 10.94 -8.40
CA ARG A 43 -2.60 10.53 -9.53
C ARG A 43 -3.03 9.07 -9.38
N GLU A 44 -4.17 8.71 -9.96
CA GLU A 44 -4.68 7.33 -9.90
C GLU A 44 -3.67 6.30 -10.42
N VAL A 45 -2.97 6.59 -11.52
CA VAL A 45 -1.89 5.71 -12.04
C VAL A 45 -0.78 5.42 -11.01
N THR A 46 -0.47 6.39 -10.14
CA THR A 46 0.51 6.22 -9.06
C THR A 46 -0.07 5.36 -7.94
N LYS A 47 -1.34 5.55 -7.59
CA LYS A 47 -2.03 4.71 -6.60
C LYS A 47 -2.13 3.27 -7.07
N ASP A 48 -2.43 3.04 -8.33
CA ASP A 48 -2.48 1.71 -8.93
C ASP A 48 -1.12 1.03 -8.87
N ALA A 49 -0.04 1.75 -9.15
CA ALA A 49 1.32 1.23 -9.04
C ALA A 49 1.68 0.85 -7.59
N LEU A 50 1.30 1.68 -6.61
CA LEU A 50 1.50 1.38 -5.19
C LEU A 50 0.68 0.18 -4.74
N GLN A 51 -0.61 0.15 -5.11
CA GLN A 51 -1.53 -0.94 -4.76
C GLN A 51 -1.01 -2.27 -5.32
N ARG A 52 -0.65 -2.33 -6.60
CA ARG A 52 -0.11 -3.54 -7.24
C ARG A 52 1.18 -4.02 -6.59
N ALA A 53 2.08 -3.10 -6.22
CA ALA A 53 3.33 -3.46 -5.54
C ALA A 53 3.07 -4.09 -4.17
N LEU A 54 2.13 -3.54 -3.40
CA LEU A 54 1.71 -4.06 -2.10
C LEU A 54 1.01 -5.42 -2.26
N GLU A 55 0.13 -5.55 -3.25
CA GLU A 55 -0.56 -6.81 -3.55
C GLU A 55 0.42 -7.92 -3.96
N ALA A 56 1.40 -7.61 -4.79
CA ALA A 56 2.46 -8.53 -5.18
C ALA A 56 3.36 -8.97 -4.01
N ALA A 57 3.45 -8.15 -2.96
CA ALA A 57 4.18 -8.46 -1.73
C ALA A 57 3.35 -9.29 -0.73
N GLY A 58 2.11 -9.63 -1.07
CA GLY A 58 1.23 -10.46 -0.23
C GLY A 58 0.21 -9.66 0.59
N VAL A 59 -0.06 -8.40 0.23
CA VAL A 59 -1.21 -7.66 0.78
C VAL A 59 -2.48 -7.99 -0.01
N GLU A 60 -3.62 -8.02 0.67
CA GLU A 60 -4.93 -8.07 0.06
C GLU A 60 -5.75 -6.87 0.54
N PHE A 61 -6.31 -6.11 -0.41
CA PHE A 61 -7.19 -4.98 -0.13
C PHE A 61 -8.63 -5.45 -0.07
N ILE A 62 -9.31 -5.12 1.03
CA ILE A 62 -10.70 -5.52 1.26
C ILE A 62 -11.59 -4.30 0.96
N PRO A 63 -12.54 -4.41 0.02
CA PRO A 63 -13.51 -3.35 -0.21
C PRO A 63 -14.41 -3.18 1.01
N GLU A 64 -15.07 -2.02 1.10
CA GLU A 64 -16.01 -1.76 2.19
C GLU A 64 -17.11 -2.82 2.22
N ASN A 65 -17.23 -3.52 3.34
CA ASN A 65 -18.18 -4.62 3.56
C ASN A 65 -19.07 -4.39 4.79
N GLY A 66 -19.31 -3.11 5.13
CA GLY A 66 -20.06 -2.67 6.32
C GLY A 66 -19.19 -2.18 7.48
N GLY A 67 -17.89 -2.52 7.50
CA GLY A 67 -16.91 -2.05 8.49
C GLY A 67 -15.91 -1.00 7.98
N GLY A 68 -16.09 -0.49 6.76
CA GLY A 68 -15.11 0.33 6.05
C GLY A 68 -14.11 -0.51 5.23
N ALA A 69 -13.29 0.17 4.41
CA ALA A 69 -12.26 -0.48 3.59
C ALA A 69 -11.04 -0.90 4.44
N GLY A 70 -10.48 -2.08 4.17
CA GLY A 70 -9.41 -2.69 4.98
C GLY A 70 -8.24 -3.23 4.17
N VAL A 71 -7.23 -3.76 4.89
CA VAL A 71 -6.07 -4.47 4.34
C VAL A 71 -5.75 -5.70 5.20
N ARG A 72 -5.30 -6.79 4.59
CA ARG A 72 -4.85 -8.01 5.30
C ARG A 72 -3.67 -8.68 4.57
N LEU A 73 -3.02 -9.64 5.22
CA LEU A 73 -2.10 -10.56 4.53
C LEU A 73 -2.86 -11.58 3.70
N GLN A 74 -2.36 -11.89 2.51
CA GLN A 74 -2.82 -13.01 1.70
C GLN A 74 -2.52 -14.33 2.42
N LYS A 75 -3.46 -15.29 2.35
CA LYS A 75 -3.23 -16.66 2.83
C LYS A 75 -2.15 -17.31 1.97
N GLY A 76 -0.91 -17.37 2.45
CA GLY A 76 0.13 -18.17 1.80
C GLY A 76 1.57 -17.70 1.93
N THR A 77 1.84 -16.50 2.46
CA THR A 77 3.23 -16.09 2.69
C THR A 77 3.74 -16.74 3.97
N LYS A 78 4.20 -18.00 3.85
CA LYS A 78 5.01 -18.66 4.88
C LYS A 78 6.14 -17.72 5.28
N GLU A 79 6.17 -17.31 6.54
CA GLU A 79 7.44 -16.99 7.21
C GLU A 79 8.35 -18.21 7.02
N LYS A 80 9.47 -18.02 6.32
CA LYS A 80 10.59 -18.97 6.30
C LYS A 80 11.55 -18.58 7.40
#